data_AF-A0A0G0YIU0-F1
#
_entry.id   AF-A0A0G0YIU0-F1
#
_cell.length_a   1.000
_cell.length_b   1.000
_cell.length_c   1.000
_cell.angle_alpha   90.00
_cell.angle_beta   90.00
_cell.angle_gamma   90.00
#
_symmetry.space_group_name_H-M   'P 1'
#
loop_
_entity.id
_entity.type
_entity.pdbx_description
1 polymer ?
#
loop_
_entity_poly.entity_id
_entity_poly.type
_entity_poly.pdbx_seq_one_letter_code
_entity_poly.pdbx_strand_id
1 'polypeptide(L)'
;MRYLKPPESMFKKIDKPAFYKILLVIILGLAAFLRFFRLADLLGFWYDQGRDALVIWDFLYKGKLFLIGPTTGIEGIFRGPWYYWLITPAYFLGNGNPVWPAALLVLISIFSVYIIAKVGREIGGMKMALLAAFIAATSIYIVGSSRWLSNRFFTYLH
;
A
#
# COMPACT_ATOMS: atom_id res chain seq x y z
N MET A 1 55.35 0.52 -20.52
CA MET A 1 54.02 -0.12 -20.41
C MET A 1 52.97 0.98 -20.43
N ARG A 2 52.20 1.11 -21.53
CA ARG A 2 51.26 2.22 -21.73
C ARG A 2 49.94 1.85 -21.05
N TYR A 3 49.60 2.50 -19.94
CA TYR A 3 48.29 2.34 -19.31
C TYR A 3 47.22 2.82 -20.30
N LEU A 4 46.48 1.87 -20.87
CA LEU A 4 45.29 2.16 -21.66
C LEU A 4 44.23 2.69 -20.70
N LYS A 5 43.97 4.00 -20.77
CA LYS A 5 42.83 4.63 -20.12
C LYS A 5 41.57 3.94 -20.66
N PRO A 6 40.73 3.31 -19.82
CA PRO A 6 39.50 2.69 -20.30
C PRO A 6 38.62 3.77 -20.95
N PRO A 7 37.86 3.44 -22.02
CA PRO A 7 37.09 4.43 -22.76
C PRO A 7 36.10 5.13 -21.83
N GLU A 8 36.28 6.44 -21.68
CA GLU A 8 35.40 7.29 -20.89
C GLU A 8 34.00 7.29 -21.52
N SER A 9 33.07 6.64 -20.82
CA SER A 9 31.63 6.88 -20.90
C SER A 9 30.95 6.62 -22.25
N MET A 10 30.74 5.34 -22.59
CA MET A 10 29.76 4.95 -23.64
C MET A 10 28.29 5.03 -23.17
N PHE A 11 28.03 5.63 -22.01
CA PHE A 11 26.68 5.93 -21.53
C PHE A 11 26.65 7.26 -20.76
N LYS A 12 26.91 8.37 -21.44
CA LYS A 12 26.17 9.59 -21.08
C LYS A 12 24.71 9.35 -21.50
N LYS A 13 23.97 8.59 -20.68
CA LYS A 13 22.51 8.60 -20.74
C LYS A 13 22.13 10.04 -20.47
N ILE A 14 21.60 10.70 -21.51
CA ILE A 14 20.83 11.91 -21.33
C ILE A 14 19.60 11.47 -20.55
N ASP A 15 19.73 11.40 -19.23
CA ASP A 15 18.59 11.27 -18.36
C ASP A 15 17.79 12.54 -18.59
N LYS A 16 16.68 12.46 -19.34
CA LYS A 16 15.72 13.56 -19.42
C LYS A 16 14.91 13.49 -18.14
N PRO A 17 15.26 14.21 -17.05
CA PRO A 17 14.60 14.04 -15.76
C PRO A 17 13.09 14.28 -15.87
N ALA A 18 12.67 15.15 -16.78
CA ALA A 18 11.26 15.44 -17.05
C ALA A 18 10.50 14.22 -17.60
N PHE A 19 11.04 13.52 -18.60
CA PHE A 19 10.37 12.35 -19.20
C PHE A 19 10.14 11.25 -18.17
N TYR A 20 11.16 10.93 -17.39
CA TYR A 20 11.06 9.88 -16.39
C TYR A 20 10.14 10.25 -15.21
N LYS A 21 10.10 11.53 -14.82
CA LYS A 21 9.13 12.02 -13.84
C LYS A 21 7.69 11.89 -14.35
N ILE A 22 7.44 12.28 -15.60
CA ILE A 22 6.11 12.13 -16.24
C ILE A 22 5.70 10.67 -16.25
N LEU A 23 6.60 9.76 -16.65
CA LEU A 23 6.30 8.34 -16.69
C LEU A 23 6.01 7.75 -15.30
N LEU A 24 6.74 8.18 -14.27
CA LEU A 24 6.45 7.78 -12.89
C LEU A 24 5.08 8.28 -12.43
N VAL A 25 4.71 9.52 -12.75
CA VAL A 25 3.38 10.08 -12.44
C VAL A 25 2.29 9.28 -13.13
N ILE A 26 2.48 8.89 -14.39
CA ILE A 26 1.52 8.04 -15.12
C ILE A 26 1.37 6.67 -14.44
N ILE A 27 2.48 6.04 -14.00
CA ILE A 27 2.44 4.75 -13.29
C ILE A 27 1.69 4.88 -11.96
N LEU A 28 1.94 5.94 -11.19
CA LEU A 28 1.23 6.20 -9.94
C LEU A 28 -0.26 6.51 -10.18
N GLY A 29 -0.58 7.24 -11.26
CA GLY A 29 -1.95 7.49 -11.69
C GLY A 29 -2.68 6.20 -12.07
N LEU A 30 -2.03 5.30 -12.80
CA LEU A 30 -2.54 3.98 -13.11
C LEU A 30 -2.75 3.15 -11.84
N ALA A 31 -1.78 3.16 -10.92
CA ALA A 31 -1.88 2.47 -9.64
C ALA A 31 -3.07 2.97 -8.81
N ALA A 32 -3.29 4.29 -8.79
CA ALA A 32 -4.41 4.93 -8.13
C ALA A 32 -5.74 4.56 -8.80
N PHE A 33 -5.82 4.68 -10.13
CA PHE A 33 -7.02 4.32 -10.89
C PHE A 33 -7.43 2.86 -10.61
N LEU A 34 -6.51 1.91 -10.73
CA LEU A 34 -6.80 0.48 -10.50
C LEU A 34 -7.29 0.18 -9.08
N ARG A 35 -6.88 0.95 -8.07
CA ARG A 35 -7.21 0.70 -6.65
C ARG A 35 -8.46 1.47 -6.20
N PHE A 36 -8.66 2.69 -6.68
CA PHE A 36 -9.83 3.51 -6.35
C PHE A 36 -11.04 3.23 -7.24
N PHE A 37 -10.84 2.64 -8.43
CA PHE A 37 -11.94 2.34 -9.34
C PHE A 37 -12.98 1.44 -8.66
N ARG A 38 -14.19 2.01 -8.47
CA ARG A 38 -15.34 1.41 -7.80
C ARG A 38 -14.98 0.86 -6.41
N LEU A 39 -14.17 1.59 -5.64
CA LEU A 39 -13.73 1.17 -4.31
C LEU A 39 -14.92 0.80 -3.41
N ALA A 40 -15.96 1.65 -3.35
CA ALA A 40 -17.14 1.40 -2.52
C ALA A 40 -17.90 0.14 -2.95
N ASP A 41 -18.13 -0.04 -4.25
CA ASP A 41 -18.89 -1.19 -4.77
C ASP A 41 -18.14 -2.52 -4.64
N LEU A 42 -16.81 -2.48 -4.71
CA LEU A 42 -15.94 -3.65 -4.70
C LEU A 42 -15.33 -3.93 -3.33
N LEU A 43 -15.64 -3.10 -2.32
CA LEU A 43 -15.22 -3.33 -0.95
C LEU A 43 -16.01 -4.50 -0.37
N GLY A 44 -15.37 -5.66 -0.24
CA GLY A 44 -15.96 -6.80 0.46
C GLY A 44 -15.94 -6.55 1.96
N PHE A 45 -17.10 -6.26 2.56
CA PHE A 45 -17.27 -6.05 4.00
C PHE A 45 -17.89 -7.27 4.66
N TRP A 46 -17.04 -8.05 5.34
CA TRP A 46 -17.38 -9.35 5.92
C TRP A 46 -17.40 -9.31 7.45
N TYR A 47 -17.79 -10.41 8.09
CA TYR A 47 -17.92 -10.52 9.54
C TYR A 47 -16.71 -10.00 10.32
N ASP A 48 -15.50 -10.39 9.93
CA ASP A 48 -14.26 -9.95 10.60
C ASP A 48 -14.06 -8.43 10.53
N GLN A 49 -14.39 -7.83 9.39
CA GLN A 49 -14.26 -6.38 9.20
C GLN A 49 -15.33 -5.62 10.00
N GLY A 50 -16.54 -6.18 10.09
CA GLY A 50 -17.61 -5.66 10.94
C GLY A 50 -17.25 -5.69 12.42
N ARG A 51 -16.71 -6.82 12.89
CA ARG A 51 -16.21 -6.99 14.26
C ARG A 51 -15.12 -5.97 14.58
N ASP A 52 -14.13 -5.83 13.69
CA ASP A 52 -13.02 -4.89 13.87
C ASP A 52 -13.52 -3.43 13.87
N ALA A 53 -14.49 -3.09 13.00
CA ALA A 53 -15.13 -1.78 12.98
C ALA A 53 -15.90 -1.48 14.27
N LEU A 54 -16.58 -2.46 14.86
CA LEU A 54 -17.29 -2.31 16.12
C LEU A 54 -16.36 -2.02 17.30
N VAL A 55 -15.19 -2.66 17.34
CA VAL A 55 -14.18 -2.38 18.38
C VAL A 55 -13.72 -0.91 18.29
N ILE A 56 -13.45 -0.43 17.08
CA ILE A 56 -13.06 0.96 16.83
C ILE A 56 -14.20 1.93 17.17
N TRP A 57 -15.44 1.57 16.84
CA TRP A 57 -16.62 2.36 17.18
C TRP A 57 -16.80 2.50 18.69
N ASP A 58 -16.69 1.40 19.43
CA ASP A 58 -16.77 1.38 20.88
C ASP A 58 -15.65 2.21 21.52
N PHE A 59 -14.46 2.22 20.93
CA PHE A 59 -13.39 3.11 21.37
C PHE A 59 -13.73 4.59 21.13
N LEU A 60 -14.12 4.96 19.90
CA LEU A 60 -14.39 6.35 19.51
C LEU A 60 -15.56 6.97 20.27
N TYR A 61 -16.64 6.21 20.48
CA TYR A 61 -17.91 6.76 20.97
C TYR A 61 -18.27 6.33 22.39
N LYS A 62 -17.68 5.24 22.90
CA LYS A 62 -17.94 4.75 24.26
C LYS A 62 -16.70 4.83 25.15
N GLY A 63 -15.57 5.32 24.63
CA GLY A 63 -14.31 5.47 25.38
C GLY A 63 -13.70 4.14 25.82
N LYS A 64 -14.09 3.01 25.20
CA LYS A 64 -13.55 1.69 25.53
C LYS A 64 -12.15 1.52 24.95
N LEU A 65 -11.14 1.84 25.74
CA LEU A 65 -9.75 1.61 25.36
C LEU A 65 -9.49 0.13 25.12
N PHE A 66 -8.80 -0.18 24.03
CA PHE A 66 -8.27 -1.50 23.74
C PHE A 66 -6.75 -1.41 23.59
N LEU A 67 -6.04 -2.35 24.21
CA LEU A 67 -4.59 -2.54 24.04
C LEU A 67 -4.28 -3.77 23.17
N ILE A 68 -5.33 -4.49 22.78
CA ILE A 68 -5.28 -5.74 22.05
C ILE A 68 -5.95 -5.50 20.70
N GLY A 69 -5.26 -5.86 19.62
CA GLY A 69 -5.74 -5.73 18.24
C GLY A 69 -6.52 -6.97 17.77
N PRO A 70 -6.68 -7.14 16.44
CA PRO A 70 -7.49 -8.22 15.89
C PRO A 70 -6.93 -9.60 16.26
N THR A 71 -7.83 -10.56 16.49
CA THR A 71 -7.46 -11.96 16.70
C THR A 71 -6.70 -12.47 15.48
N THR A 72 -5.69 -13.29 15.72
CA THR A 72 -5.22 -14.20 14.68
C THR A 72 -6.25 -15.31 14.49
N GLY A 73 -6.17 -16.10 13.42
CA GLY A 73 -7.03 -17.28 13.22
C GLY A 73 -6.87 -18.35 14.31
N ILE A 74 -5.95 -18.14 15.26
CA ILE A 74 -5.76 -18.94 16.48
C ILE A 74 -6.38 -18.17 17.64
N GLU A 75 -7.37 -18.78 18.28
CA GLU A 75 -8.04 -18.22 19.46
C GLU A 75 -7.02 -17.93 20.57
N GLY A 76 -7.12 -16.75 21.20
CA GLY A 76 -6.21 -16.33 22.27
C GLY A 76 -4.88 -15.70 21.82
N ILE A 77 -4.55 -15.72 20.52
CA ILE A 77 -3.39 -14.98 19.99
C ILE A 77 -3.87 -13.73 19.28
N PHE A 78 -3.46 -12.56 19.79
CA PHE A 78 -3.88 -11.26 19.29
C PHE A 78 -2.70 -10.51 18.68
N ARG A 79 -2.98 -9.75 17.62
CA ARG A 79 -2.01 -8.78 17.09
C ARG A 79 -2.00 -7.53 17.94
N GLY A 80 -0.90 -6.78 17.89
CA GLY A 80 -0.84 -5.45 18.49
C GLY A 80 -1.92 -4.52 17.91
N PRO A 81 -2.37 -3.51 18.66
CA PRO A 81 -3.51 -2.66 18.28
C PRO A 81 -3.17 -1.64 17.19
N TRP A 82 -1.91 -1.60 16.73
CA TRP A 82 -1.40 -0.63 15.75
C TRP A 82 -2.26 -0.54 14.49
N TYR A 83 -2.81 -1.67 14.03
CA TYR A 83 -3.66 -1.71 12.85
C TYR A 83 -4.95 -0.94 13.09
N TYR A 84 -5.61 -1.15 14.24
CA TYR A 84 -6.79 -0.41 14.63
C TYR A 84 -6.49 1.08 14.80
N TRP A 85 -5.38 1.43 15.46
CA TRP A 85 -4.95 2.82 15.59
C TRP A 85 -4.75 3.52 14.24
N LEU A 86 -4.18 2.82 13.25
CA LEU A 86 -3.97 3.35 11.91
C LEU A 86 -5.29 3.69 11.20
N ILE A 87 -6.29 2.82 11.28
CA ILE A 87 -7.57 2.97 10.56
C ILE A 87 -8.64 3.76 11.35
N THR A 88 -8.47 3.90 12.67
CA THR A 88 -9.36 4.67 13.56
C THR A 88 -9.62 6.10 13.10
N PRO A 89 -8.61 6.93 12.73
CA PRO A 89 -8.88 8.29 12.27
C PRO A 89 -9.71 8.32 10.99
N ALA A 90 -9.55 7.33 10.10
CA ALA A 90 -10.37 7.23 8.90
C ALA A 90 -11.82 6.82 9.23
N TYR A 91 -12.02 5.94 10.20
CA TYR A 91 -13.36 5.63 10.71
C TYR A 91 -14.04 6.82 11.38
N PHE A 92 -13.27 7.64 12.11
CA PHE A 92 -13.78 8.87 12.71
C PHE A 92 -14.24 9.88 11.65
N LEU A 93 -13.39 10.15 10.64
CA LEU A 93 -13.74 11.03 9.51
C LEU A 93 -14.91 10.49 8.68
N GLY A 94 -14.98 9.17 8.54
CA GLY A 94 -16.04 8.49 7.80
C GLY A 94 -17.33 8.24 8.58
N ASN A 95 -17.41 8.66 9.84
CA ASN A 95 -18.53 8.38 10.73
C ASN A 95 -18.94 6.89 10.74
N GLY A 96 -17.96 5.99 10.85
CA GLY A 96 -18.17 4.54 10.83
C GLY A 96 -18.24 3.90 9.44
N ASN A 97 -18.25 4.68 8.34
CA ASN A 97 -18.29 4.14 6.99
C ASN A 97 -16.94 3.46 6.60
N PRO A 98 -16.93 2.16 6.24
CA PRO A 98 -15.71 1.41 5.96
C PRO A 98 -15.00 1.81 4.66
N VAL A 99 -15.61 2.63 3.80
CA VAL A 99 -14.97 3.16 2.58
C VAL A 99 -13.80 4.09 2.92
N TRP A 100 -13.89 4.85 4.01
CA TRP A 100 -12.82 5.77 4.43
C TRP A 100 -11.54 5.06 4.87
N PRO A 101 -11.57 4.06 5.76
CA PRO A 101 -10.38 3.27 6.07
C PRO A 101 -9.88 2.48 4.85
N ALA A 102 -10.77 2.01 3.97
CA ALA A 102 -10.34 1.40 2.71
C ALA A 102 -9.55 2.39 1.84
N ALA A 103 -10.02 3.64 1.71
CA ALA A 103 -9.34 4.69 0.98
C ALA A 103 -7.97 5.03 1.60
N LEU A 104 -7.87 5.09 2.92
CA LEU A 104 -6.60 5.27 3.62
C LEU A 104 -5.60 4.16 3.28
N LEU A 105 -6.02 2.89 3.32
CA LEU A 105 -5.16 1.76 2.97
C LEU A 105 -4.73 1.80 1.50
N VAL A 106 -5.62 2.22 0.60
CA VAL A 106 -5.28 2.45 -0.81
C VAL A 106 -4.22 3.55 -0.96
N LEU A 107 -4.32 4.66 -0.23
CA LEU A 107 -3.32 5.73 -0.25
C LEU A 107 -1.95 5.24 0.23
N ILE A 108 -1.92 4.47 1.32
CA ILE A 108 -0.69 3.85 1.84
C ILE A 108 -0.08 2.89 0.80
N SER A 109 -0.90 2.13 0.09
CA SER A 109 -0.45 1.25 -1.00
C SER A 109 0.18 2.04 -2.15
N ILE A 110 -0.44 3.12 -2.61
CA ILE A 110 0.11 3.98 -3.68
C ILE A 110 1.42 4.63 -3.22
N PHE A 111 1.48 5.10 -1.98
CA PHE A 111 2.70 5.62 -1.39
C PHE A 111 3.82 4.56 -1.34
N SER A 112 3.47 3.30 -1.06
CA SER A 112 4.43 2.20 -1.08
C SER A 112 5.02 1.96 -2.48
N VAL A 113 4.22 2.10 -3.55
CA VAL A 113 4.72 2.05 -4.94
C VAL A 113 5.74 3.16 -5.19
N TYR A 114 5.51 4.37 -4.67
CA TYR A 114 6.46 5.47 -4.76
C TYR A 114 7.78 5.16 -4.02
N ILE A 115 7.72 4.59 -2.82
CA ILE A 115 8.91 4.16 -2.08
C ILE A 115 9.70 3.09 -2.84
N ILE A 116 9.03 2.10 -3.41
CA ILE A 116 9.66 1.07 -4.26
C ILE A 116 10.38 1.71 -5.45
N ALA A 117 9.77 2.71 -6.09
CA ALA A 117 10.41 3.45 -7.18
C ALA A 117 11.68 4.18 -6.69
N LYS A 118 11.66 4.78 -5.49
CA LYS A 118 12.81 5.46 -4.89
C LYS A 118 13.96 4.48 -4.62
N VAL A 119 13.66 3.33 -4.01
CA VAL A 119 14.66 2.29 -3.74
C VAL A 119 15.22 1.72 -5.05
N GLY A 120 14.35 1.44 -6.04
CA GLY A 120 14.79 0.99 -7.37
C GLY A 120 15.72 1.99 -8.06
N ARG A 121 15.50 3.29 -7.83
CA ARG A 121 16.40 4.35 -8.34
C ARG A 121 17.78 4.29 -7.69
N GLU A 122 17.86 4.06 -6.40
CA GLU A 122 19.13 3.97 -5.66
C GLU A 122 19.94 2.73 -6.08
N ILE A 123 19.27 1.62 -6.43
CA ILE A 123 19.92 0.37 -6.83
C ILE A 123 20.40 0.40 -8.29
N GLY A 124 19.55 0.85 -9.23
CA GLY A 124 19.78 0.66 -10.67
C GLY A 124 19.46 1.88 -11.54
N GLY A 125 19.34 3.05 -10.93
CA GLY A 125 19.02 4.29 -11.62
C GLY A 125 17.57 4.34 -12.14
N MET A 126 17.29 5.30 -13.03
CA MET A 126 15.92 5.65 -13.40
C MET A 126 15.16 4.54 -14.14
N LYS A 127 15.86 3.68 -14.89
CA LYS A 127 15.24 2.53 -15.57
C LYS A 127 14.73 1.50 -14.57
N MET A 128 15.52 1.20 -13.54
CA MET A 128 15.15 0.24 -12.49
C MET A 128 14.02 0.79 -11.61
N ALA A 129 14.04 2.10 -11.32
CA ALA A 129 12.95 2.78 -10.63
C ALA A 129 11.60 2.59 -11.33
N LEU A 130 11.55 2.81 -12.65
CA LEU A 130 10.31 2.66 -13.42
C LEU A 130 9.85 1.21 -13.52
N LEU A 131 10.77 0.28 -13.73
CA LEU A 131 10.44 -1.15 -13.79
C LEU A 131 9.86 -1.63 -12.45
N ALA A 132 10.50 -1.29 -11.34
CA ALA A 132 10.04 -1.64 -10.00
C ALA A 132 8.67 -1.01 -9.70
N ALA A 133 8.48 0.27 -10.04
CA ALA A 133 7.21 0.97 -9.88
C ALA A 133 6.09 0.33 -10.72
N PHE A 134 6.37 -0.02 -11.97
CA PHE A 134 5.39 -0.62 -12.88
C PHE A 134 4.95 -2.00 -12.39
N ILE A 135 5.89 -2.85 -11.96
CA ILE A 135 5.60 -4.16 -11.38
C ILE A 135 4.77 -4.00 -10.09
N ALA A 136 5.15 -3.08 -9.20
CA ALA A 136 4.41 -2.83 -7.96
C ALA A 136 3.02 -2.24 -8.19
N ALA A 137 2.86 -1.39 -9.21
CA ALA A 137 1.59 -0.76 -9.58
C ALA A 137 0.58 -1.78 -10.12
N THR A 138 1.04 -2.72 -10.94
CA THR A 138 0.21 -3.66 -11.71
C THR A 138 0.09 -5.07 -11.10
N SER A 139 0.92 -5.41 -10.11
CA SER A 139 0.87 -6.71 -9.45
C SER A 139 -0.51 -6.97 -8.83
N ILE A 140 -1.19 -7.99 -9.35
CA ILE A 140 -2.53 -8.42 -8.92
C ILE A 140 -2.55 -8.76 -7.42
N TYR A 141 -1.46 -9.32 -6.90
CA TYR A 141 -1.33 -9.66 -5.47
C TYR A 141 -1.31 -8.41 -4.57
N ILE A 142 -0.59 -7.37 -4.99
CA ILE A 142 -0.51 -6.09 -4.27
C ILE A 142 -1.83 -5.34 -4.42
N VAL A 143 -2.46 -5.35 -5.60
CA VAL A 143 -3.76 -4.70 -5.83
C VAL A 143 -4.87 -5.38 -5.02
N GLY A 144 -4.92 -6.71 -5.00
CA GLY A 144 -5.93 -7.47 -4.26
C GLY A 144 -5.81 -7.32 -2.73
N SER A 145 -4.58 -7.29 -2.20
CA SER A 145 -4.34 -7.03 -0.76
C SER A 145 -4.65 -5.58 -0.37
N SER A 146 -4.44 -4.61 -1.27
CA SER A 146 -4.69 -3.19 -1.00
C SER A 146 -6.18 -2.81 -0.90
N ARG A 147 -7.06 -3.63 -1.48
CA ARG A 147 -8.52 -3.42 -1.47
C ARG A 147 -9.22 -4.14 -0.32
N TRP A 148 -8.48 -4.94 0.44
CA TRP A 148 -9.01 -5.72 1.53
C TRP A 148 -8.75 -5.04 2.86
N LEU A 149 -9.81 -4.89 3.66
CA LEU A 149 -9.76 -4.37 5.02
C LEU A 149 -9.35 -5.49 6.00
N SER A 150 -8.28 -6.23 5.66
CA SER A 150 -7.74 -7.29 6.50
C SER A 150 -6.26 -7.51 6.17
N ASN A 151 -5.44 -7.69 7.21
CA ASN A 151 -4.04 -8.10 7.07
C ASN A 151 -3.99 -9.54 6.54
N ARG A 152 -3.99 -9.69 5.21
CA ARG A 152 -3.93 -11.00 4.55
C ARG A 152 -2.50 -11.53 4.54
N PHE A 153 -2.01 -11.95 5.70
CA PHE A 153 -0.89 -12.89 5.77
C PHE A 153 -1.47 -14.29 5.94
N PHE A 154 -1.45 -15.05 4.84
CA PHE A 154 -1.83 -16.46 4.71
C PHE A 154 -3.31 -16.83 4.96
N THR A 155 -4.04 -17.04 3.86
CA THR A 155 -5.19 -17.95 3.82
C THR A 155 -5.13 -18.75 2.53
N TYR A 156 -4.19 -19.69 2.50
CA TYR A 156 -4.34 -20.97 1.83
C TYR A 156 -4.02 -22.01 2.90
N LEU A 157 -5.06 -22.57 3.51
CA LEU A 157 -5.13 -23.95 3.99
C LEU A 157 -6.52 -24.15 4.63
N HIS A 158 -7.23 -25.13 4.06
CA HIS A 158 -8.57 -25.67 4.36
C HIS A 158 -9.74 -24.94 3.71
#